data_AF-A0A932AUZ9-F1
#
_entry.id   AF-A0A932AUZ9-F1
#
_cell.length_a   1.000
_cell.length_b   1.000
_cell.length_c   1.000
_cell.angle_alpha   90.00
_cell.angle_beta   90.00
_cell.angle_gamma   90.00
#
_symmetry.space_group_name_H-M   'P 1'
#
loop_
_entity.id
_entity.type
_entity.pdbx_description
1 polymer ?
#
loop_
_entity_poly.entity_id
_entity_poly.type
_entity_poly.pdbx_seq_one_letter_code
_entity_poly.pdbx_strand_id
1 'polypeptide(L)'
;MATKYFENAARREWWAVHIEAWQRSGLSQRRYCRTHRLTGTTFTRWLRAIADAEVAKIRAQNARILAETERDERRKHRKGRRFKLSEDKRNQ
;
A
#
# COMPACT_ATOMS: atom_id res chain seq x y z
N MET A 1 13.21 -13.62 -1.72
CA MET A 1 12.51 -14.80 -1.18
C MET A 1 11.77 -14.40 0.10
N ALA A 2 10.53 -13.91 -0.02
CA ALA A 2 9.67 -13.73 1.15
C ALA A 2 9.37 -15.12 1.68
N THR A 3 9.97 -15.46 2.81
CA THR A 3 9.92 -16.81 3.35
C THR A 3 8.47 -17.16 3.71
N LYS A 4 7.97 -18.31 3.24
CA LYS A 4 6.67 -18.96 3.52
C LYS A 4 6.11 -18.75 4.95
N TYR A 5 6.98 -18.47 5.91
CA TYR A 5 6.67 -18.06 7.29
C TYR A 5 5.73 -16.86 7.45
N PHE A 6 5.70 -15.91 6.51
CA PHE A 6 4.87 -14.70 6.61
C PHE A 6 3.48 -14.83 5.94
N GLU A 7 3.21 -15.97 5.29
CA GLU A 7 1.94 -16.23 4.59
C GLU A 7 0.83 -16.70 5.53
N ASN A 8 1.16 -17.09 6.77
CA ASN A 8 0.16 -17.49 7.75
C ASN A 8 -0.66 -16.29 8.23
N ALA A 9 -1.91 -16.21 7.77
CA ALA A 9 -2.83 -15.10 8.04
C ALA A 9 -3.08 -14.89 9.54
N ALA A 10 -3.40 -15.94 10.29
CA ALA A 10 -3.64 -15.84 11.73
C ALA A 10 -2.42 -15.31 12.49
N ARG A 11 -1.22 -15.80 12.13
CA ARG A 11 0.02 -15.31 12.73
C ARG A 11 0.28 -13.85 12.36
N ARG A 12 0.01 -13.46 11.11
CA ARG A 12 0.17 -12.08 10.64
C ARG A 12 -0.77 -11.13 11.37
N GLU A 13 -2.04 -11.50 11.52
CA GLU A 13 -3.04 -10.72 12.26
C GLU A 13 -2.63 -10.56 13.73
N TRP A 14 -2.21 -11.65 14.38
CA TRP A 14 -1.74 -11.60 15.76
C TRP A 14 -0.55 -10.64 15.95
N TRP A 15 0.43 -10.68 15.04
CA TRP A 15 1.56 -9.75 15.07
C TRP A 15 1.15 -8.31 14.74
N ALA A 16 0.20 -8.11 13.82
CA ALA A 16 -0.33 -6.79 13.49
C ALA A 16 -1.00 -6.14 14.71
N VAL A 17 -1.80 -6.89 15.47
CA VAL A 17 -2.40 -6.42 16.72
C VAL A 17 -1.32 -6.02 17.73
N HIS A 18 -0.26 -6.81 17.88
CA HIS A 18 0.83 -6.46 18.78
C HIS A 18 1.60 -5.22 18.36
N ILE A 19 1.84 -5.02 17.06
CA ILE A 19 2.51 -3.83 16.53
C ILE A 19 1.64 -2.59 16.74
N GLU A 20 0.34 -2.69 16.47
CA GLU A 20 -0.59 -1.59 16.68
C GLU A 20 -0.70 -1.22 18.16
N ALA A 21 -0.85 -2.21 19.04
CA ALA A 21 -0.89 -1.98 20.48
C ALA A 21 0.42 -1.36 20.99
N TRP A 22 1.58 -1.76 20.45
CA TRP A 22 2.87 -1.15 20.75
C TRP A 22 2.95 0.31 20.29
N GLN A 23 2.49 0.62 19.08
CA GLN A 23 2.47 1.98 18.56
C GLN A 23 1.57 2.89 19.40
N ARG A 24 0.39 2.39 19.78
CA ARG A 24 -0.56 3.12 20.66
C ARG A 24 -0.03 3.29 22.09
N SER A 25 0.78 2.35 22.58
CA SER A 25 1.29 2.42 23.96
C SER A 25 2.43 3.43 24.14
N GLY A 26 3.07 3.90 23.07
CA GLY A 26 4.21 4.83 23.13
C GLY A 26 5.44 4.27 23.85
N LEU A 27 5.52 2.96 24.05
CA LEU A 27 6.63 2.32 24.76
C LEU A 27 7.80 2.09 23.79
N SER A 28 9.03 2.00 24.31
CA SER A 28 10.12 1.47 23.50
C SER A 28 9.87 0.00 23.16
N GLN A 29 10.31 -0.44 21.98
CA GLN A 29 10.15 -1.82 21.53
C GLN A 29 10.64 -2.83 22.58
N ARG A 30 11.81 -2.56 23.20
CA ARG A 30 12.39 -3.42 24.24
C ARG A 30 11.49 -3.55 25.47
N ARG A 31 10.90 -2.44 25.92
CA ARG A 31 9.99 -2.41 27.08
C ARG A 31 8.72 -3.18 26.76
N TYR A 32 8.11 -2.93 25.60
CA TYR A 32 6.91 -3.65 25.16
C TYR A 32 7.17 -5.16 25.03
N CYS A 33 8.26 -5.56 24.37
CA CYS A 33 8.62 -6.97 24.23
C CYS A 33 8.81 -7.65 25.59
N ARG A 34 9.47 -6.99 26.55
CA ARG A 34 9.67 -7.54 27.91
C ARG A 34 8.34 -7.70 28.66
N THR A 35 7.47 -6.70 28.60
CA THR A 35 6.16 -6.72 29.28
C THR A 35 5.24 -7.80 28.70
N HIS A 36 5.23 -7.96 27.39
CA HIS A 36 4.34 -8.89 26.69
C HIS A 36 4.99 -10.25 26.37
N ARG A 37 6.18 -10.53 26.92
CA ARG A 37 6.94 -11.78 26.74
C ARG A 37 7.19 -12.13 25.26
N LEU A 38 7.49 -11.12 24.46
CA LEU A 38 7.81 -11.25 23.04
C LEU A 38 9.32 -11.24 22.82
N THR A 39 9.77 -11.98 21.81
CA THR A 39 11.17 -11.93 21.37
C THR A 39 11.38 -10.72 20.46
N GLY A 40 12.29 -9.81 20.85
CA GLY A 40 12.55 -8.56 20.11
C GLY A 40 13.02 -8.75 18.67
N THR A 41 13.79 -9.82 18.39
CA THR A 41 14.23 -10.15 17.02
C THR A 41 13.05 -10.57 16.14
N THR A 42 12.18 -11.45 16.66
CA THR A 42 10.95 -11.88 15.98
C THR A 42 10.02 -10.69 15.76
N PHE A 43 9.83 -9.86 16.78
CA PHE A 43 9.04 -8.63 16.68
C PHE A 43 9.56 -7.72 15.56
N THR A 44 10.87 -7.48 15.50
CA THR A 44 11.49 -6.65 14.45
C THR A 44 11.29 -7.24 13.06
N ARG A 45 11.39 -8.56 12.91
CA ARG A 45 11.13 -9.23 11.62
C ARG A 45 9.68 -9.05 11.17
N TRP A 46 8.72 -9.21 12.07
CA TRP A 46 7.30 -9.01 11.75
C TRP A 46 6.94 -7.55 11.50
N LEU A 47 7.55 -6.62 12.25
CA LEU A 47 7.40 -5.19 12.02
C LEU A 47 7.81 -4.80 10.60
N ARG A 48 8.97 -5.27 10.13
CA ARG A 48 9.44 -5.05 8.75
C ARG A 48 8.51 -5.70 7.73
N ALA A 49 8.16 -6.97 7.92
CA ALA A 49 7.31 -7.69 6.97
C ALA A 49 5.93 -7.03 6.79
N ILE A 50 5.33 -6.53 7.88
CA ILE A 50 4.04 -5.84 7.83
C ILE A 50 4.18 -4.44 7.22
N ALA A 51 5.22 -3.68 7.57
CA ALA A 51 5.49 -2.38 6.99
C ALA A 51 5.75 -2.45 5.48
N ASP A 52 6.57 -3.41 5.03
CA ASP A 52 6.87 -3.63 3.62
C ASP A 52 5.61 -4.01 2.83
N ALA A 53 4.74 -4.84 3.42
CA ALA A 53 3.49 -5.22 2.79
C ALA A 53 2.52 -4.03 2.66
N GLU A 54 2.45 -3.14 3.65
CA GLU A 54 1.62 -1.94 3.59
C GLU A 54 2.16 -0.95 2.55
N VAL A 55 3.48 -0.74 2.51
CA VAL A 55 4.14 0.08 1.49
C VAL A 55 3.88 -0.48 0.08
N ALA A 56 3.94 -1.80 -0.10
CA ALA A 56 3.63 -2.43 -1.38
C ALA A 56 2.16 -2.20 -1.79
N LYS A 57 1.23 -2.27 -0.84
CA LYS A 57 -0.20 -2.01 -1.08
C LYS A 57 -0.44 -0.55 -1.51
N ILE A 58 0.17 0.42 -0.81
CA ILE A 58 0.09 1.84 -1.16
C ILE A 58 0.66 2.08 -2.56
N ARG A 59 1.81 1.50 -2.88
CA ARG A 59 2.42 1.61 -4.23
C ARG A 59 1.49 1.07 -5.32
N ALA A 60 0.88 -0.09 -5.09
CA ALA A 60 -0.07 -0.68 -6.03
C ALA A 60 -1.32 0.19 -6.21
N GLN A 61 -1.84 0.79 -5.13
CA GLN A 61 -2.97 1.72 -5.19
C GLN A 61 -2.62 2.99 -5.96
N ASN A 62 -1.47 3.61 -5.66
CA ASN A 62 -1.00 4.81 -6.36
C ASN A 62 -0.83 4.54 -7.86
N ALA A 63 -0.28 3.38 -8.23
CA ALA A 63 -0.16 2.98 -9.63
C ALA A 63 -1.52 2.83 -10.33
N ARG A 64 -2.55 2.31 -9.63
CA ARG A 64 -3.92 2.23 -10.17
C ARG A 64 -4.52 3.61 -10.41
N ILE A 65 -4.38 4.51 -9.44
CA ILE A 65 -4.86 5.90 -9.55
C ILE A 65 -4.17 6.58 -10.74
N LEU A 66 -2.84 6.46 -10.83
CA LEU A 66 -2.09 7.04 -11.95
C LEU A 66 -2.58 6.49 -13.30
N ALA A 67 -2.75 5.17 -13.43
CA ALA A 67 -3.24 4.55 -14.66
C ALA A 67 -4.66 5.01 -15.04
N GLU A 68 -5.54 5.22 -14.05
CA GLU A 68 -6.88 5.75 -14.27
C GLU A 68 -6.83 7.21 -14.74
N THR A 69 -6.03 8.05 -14.09
CA THR A 69 -5.83 9.45 -14.51
C THR A 69 -5.29 9.54 -15.94
N GLU A 70 -4.32 8.71 -16.31
CA GLU A 70 -3.79 8.67 -17.68
C GLU A 70 -4.84 8.25 -18.71
N ARG A 71 -5.70 7.28 -18.38
CA ARG A 71 -6.79 6.84 -19.27
C ARG A 71 -7.80 7.95 -19.50
N ASP A 72 -8.16 8.68 -18.45
CA ASP A 72 -9.09 9.79 -18.53
C ASP A 72 -8.53 10.95 -19.36
N GLU A 73 -7.26 11.29 -19.17
CA GLU A 73 -6.59 12.31 -19.99
C GLU A 73 -6.54 11.89 -21.47
N ARG A 74 -6.20 10.63 -21.78
CA ARG A 74 -6.28 10.10 -23.15
C ARG A 74 -7.70 10.19 -23.72
N ARG A 75 -8.73 9.91 -22.90
CA ARG A 75 -10.14 9.99 -23.32
C ARG A 75 -10.56 11.43 -23.60
N LYS A 76 -10.17 12.39 -22.75
CA LYS A 76 -10.41 13.83 -22.96
C LYS A 76 -9.71 14.31 -24.23
N HIS A 77 -8.43 13.99 -24.39
CA HIS A 77 -7.66 14.37 -25.57
C HIS A 77 -8.27 13.81 -26.86
N ARG A 78 -8.69 12.54 -26.87
CA ARG A 78 -9.38 11.92 -28.02
C ARG A 78 -10.70 12.62 -28.34
N LYS A 79 -11.51 12.97 -27.32
CA LYS A 79 -12.76 13.71 -27.51
C LYS A 79 -12.49 15.11 -28.08
N GLY A 80 -11.54 15.86 -27.53
CA GLY A 80 -11.15 17.18 -28.02
C GLY A 80 -10.69 17.14 -29.49
N ARG A 81 -9.87 16.13 -29.87
CA ARG A 81 -9.44 15.95 -31.26
C ARG A 81 -10.60 15.64 -32.21
N ARG A 82 -11.57 14.81 -31.78
CA ARG A 82 -12.76 14.47 -32.57
C ARG A 82 -13.67 15.67 -32.80
N PHE A 83 -13.82 16.55 -31.79
CA PHE A 83 -14.59 17.79 -31.95
C PHE A 83 -13.92 18.74 -32.95
N LYS A 84 -12.60 18.94 -32.87
CA LYS A 84 -11.85 19.77 -33.85
C LYS A 84 -11.98 19.28 -35.29
N LEU A 85 -11.86 17.97 -35.53
CA LEU A 85 -12.04 17.36 -36.87
C LEU A 85 -13.46 17.55 -37.44
N SER A 86 -14.46 17.74 -36.58
CA SER A 86 -15.84 17.99 -37.00
C SER A 86 -16.12 19.47 -37.29
N GLU A 87 -15.38 20.38 -36.66
CA GLU A 87 -15.44 21.83 -36.91
C GLU A 87 -14.82 22.20 -38.26
N ASP A 88 -13.65 21.63 -38.57
CA ASP A 88 -12.94 21.86 -39.85
C ASP A 88 -13.80 21.48 -41.07
N LYS A 89 -14.53 20.37 -41.00
CA LYS A 89 -15.43 19.91 -42.09
C LYS A 89 -16.70 20.75 -42.26
N ARG A 90 -17.06 21.58 -41.27
CA ARG A 90 -18.28 22.39 -41.31
C ARG A 90 -18.03 23.81 -41.84
N ASN A 91 -16.75 24.18 -41.97
CA ASN A 91 -16.30 25.51 -42.37
C ASN A 91 -15.72 25.53 -43.80
N GLN A 92 -16.03 24.51 -44.60
CA GLN A 92 -15.69 24.36 -46.03
C GLN A 92 -16.99 24.17 -46.82
#